data_AF-A0A7W5HQD1-F1
#
_entry.id   AF-A0A7W5HQD1-F1
#
_cell.length_a   1.000
_cell.length_b   1.000
_cell.length_c   1.000
_cell.angle_alpha   90.00
_cell.angle_beta   90.00
_cell.angle_gamma   90.00
#
_symmetry.space_group_name_H-M   'P 1'
#
loop_
_entity.id
_entity.type
_entity.pdbx_description
1 polymer ?
#
loop_
_entity_poly.entity_id
_entity_poly.type
_entity_poly.pdbx_seq_one_letter_code
_entity_poly.pdbx_strand_id
1 'polypeptide(L)'
;MHQEHLRSEDFLFPTRLHASDHLSTRQYARIVKAWVTAIGLDPTMYGTHTLRRTKASLIYGWTKNLRAIQLLLGHTKLESTVRYLGIEVDDALEMAEQTEVWLSIVTVDA
;
A
#
# COMPACT_ATOMS: atom_id res chain seq x y z
N MET A 1 23.90 -3.04 -17.47
CA MET A 1 22.97 -1.97 -17.05
C MET A 1 23.40 -0.70 -17.79
N HIS A 2 22.70 -0.32 -18.87
CA HIS A 2 22.96 0.98 -19.52
C HIS A 2 22.53 2.07 -18.52
N GLN A 3 23.47 2.86 -18.02
CA GLN A 3 23.14 4.06 -17.26
C GLN A 3 22.80 5.15 -18.26
N GLU A 4 21.51 5.33 -18.51
CA GLU A 4 21.01 6.53 -19.17
C GLU A 4 21.34 7.73 -18.28
N HIS A 5 22.03 8.73 -18.83
CA HIS A 5 22.28 10.00 -18.14
C HIS A 5 20.99 10.83 -18.12
N LEU A 6 20.07 10.45 -17.22
CA LEU A 6 18.85 11.20 -16.98
C LEU A 6 19.20 12.56 -16.38
N ARG A 7 18.70 13.62 -17.00
CA ARG A 7 18.71 14.98 -16.45
C ARG A 7 17.63 15.10 -15.37
N SER A 8 17.74 16.13 -14.52
CA SER A 8 16.76 16.34 -13.44
C SER A 8 15.33 16.59 -13.95
N GLU A 9 15.19 17.01 -15.20
CA GLU A 9 13.92 17.28 -15.88
C GLU A 9 13.35 16.06 -16.62
N ASP A 10 14.11 14.96 -16.73
CA ASP A 10 13.68 13.78 -17.46
C ASP A 10 12.73 12.92 -16.62
N PHE A 11 11.75 12.31 -17.30
CA PHE A 11 10.87 11.34 -16.67
C PHE A 11 11.60 10.02 -16.40
N LEU A 12 11.48 9.49 -15.18
CA LEU A 12 12.06 8.21 -14.79
C LEU A 12 11.53 7.03 -15.63
N PHE A 13 10.28 7.13 -16.09
CA PHE A 13 9.63 6.12 -16.92
C PHE A 13 9.18 6.74 -18.25
N PRO A 14 10.07 6.81 -19.25
CA PRO A 14 9.71 7.29 -20.57
C PRO A 14 8.77 6.29 -21.28
N THR A 15 7.90 6.80 -22.14
CA THR A 15 7.07 5.97 -23.02
C THR A 15 7.80 5.71 -24.35
N ARG A 16 7.45 4.61 -25.00
CA ARG A 16 7.94 4.27 -26.36
C ARG A 16 7.16 4.96 -27.48
N LEU A 17 6.12 5.71 -27.14
CA LEU A 17 5.29 6.43 -28.09
C LEU A 17 5.83 7.85 -28.26
N HIS A 18 6.20 8.26 -29.47
CA HIS A 18 6.73 9.60 -29.77
C HIS A 18 5.76 10.76 -29.44
N ALA A 19 4.48 10.48 -29.19
CA ALA A 19 3.45 11.49 -28.91
C ALA A 19 3.28 11.81 -27.41
N SER A 20 4.07 11.21 -26.52
CA SER A 20 4.01 11.48 -25.08
C SER A 20 5.40 11.33 -24.47
N ASP A 21 5.71 12.13 -23.46
CA ASP A 21 7.05 12.17 -22.88
C ASP A 21 7.24 11.15 -21.73
N HIS A 22 6.13 10.60 -21.20
CA HIS A 22 6.16 9.72 -20.04
C HIS A 22 5.13 8.59 -20.09
N LEU A 23 5.32 7.59 -19.24
CA LEU A 23 4.35 6.53 -19.03
C LEU A 23 3.01 7.12 -18.57
N SER A 24 1.99 6.94 -19.41
CA SER A 24 0.62 7.33 -19.07
C SER A 24 0.00 6.38 -18.04
N THR A 25 -0.99 6.88 -17.29
CA THR A 25 -1.78 6.07 -16.34
C THR A 25 -2.40 4.83 -17.00
N ARG A 26 -2.84 4.95 -18.26
CA ARG A 26 -3.42 3.83 -19.01
C ARG A 26 -2.37 2.77 -19.36
N GLN A 27 -1.14 3.17 -19.71
CA GLN A 27 -0.07 2.22 -19.95
C GLN A 27 0.35 1.53 -18.66
N TYR A 28 0.46 2.27 -17.56
CA TYR A 28 0.74 1.68 -16.25
C TYR A 28 -0.33 0.64 -15.85
N ALA A 29 -1.61 0.97 -16.01
CA ALA A 29 -2.70 0.03 -15.75
C ALA A 29 -2.64 -1.23 -16.64
N ARG A 30 -2.24 -1.09 -17.92
CA ARG A 30 -2.04 -2.24 -18.81
C ARG A 30 -0.88 -3.14 -18.38
N ILE A 31 0.23 -2.56 -17.92
CA ILE A 31 1.37 -3.31 -17.41
C ILE A 31 0.95 -4.13 -16.19
N VAL A 32 0.30 -3.48 -15.21
CA VAL A 32 -0.20 -4.18 -14.01
C VAL A 32 -1.20 -5.26 -14.38
N LYS A 33 -2.13 -4.97 -15.30
CA LYS A 33 -3.09 -5.96 -15.81
C LYS A 33 -2.38 -7.19 -16.38
N ALA A 34 -1.34 -6.99 -17.20
CA ALA A 34 -0.58 -8.08 -17.79
C ALA A 34 0.12 -8.94 -16.72
N TRP A 35 0.72 -8.31 -15.69
CA TRP A 35 1.33 -9.04 -14.58
C TRP A 35 0.32 -9.86 -13.79
N VAL A 36 -0.83 -9.27 -13.44
CA VAL A 36 -1.92 -9.94 -12.71
C VAL A 36 -2.41 -11.15 -13.48
N THR A 37 -2.64 -11.01 -14.79
CA THR A 37 -3.04 -12.13 -15.66
C THR A 37 -1.95 -13.20 -15.74
N ALA A 38 -0.67 -12.81 -15.83
CA ALA A 38 0.44 -13.75 -15.92
C ALA A 38 0.60 -14.65 -14.69
N ILE A 39 0.19 -14.17 -13.51
CA ILE A 39 0.18 -14.95 -12.26
C ILE A 39 -1.17 -15.66 -12.01
N GLY A 40 -2.09 -15.65 -12.98
CA GLY A 40 -3.38 -16.36 -12.90
C GLY A 40 -4.44 -15.68 -12.04
N LEU A 41 -4.28 -14.40 -11.71
CA LEU A 41 -5.27 -13.62 -10.95
C LEU A 41 -6.23 -12.86 -11.88
N ASP A 42 -7.41 -12.52 -11.35
CA ASP A 42 -8.42 -11.76 -12.08
C ASP A 42 -8.03 -10.27 -12.21
N PRO A 43 -7.73 -9.78 -13.44
CA PRO A 43 -7.35 -8.39 -13.66
C PRO A 43 -8.46 -7.36 -13.40
N THR A 44 -9.70 -7.79 -13.23
CA THR A 44 -10.81 -6.89 -12.84
C THR A 44 -10.81 -6.59 -11.35
N MET A 45 -10.28 -7.52 -10.55
CA MET A 45 -10.20 -7.43 -9.08
C MET A 45 -8.88 -6.78 -8.62
N TYR A 46 -7.79 -7.06 -9.33
CA TYR A 46 -6.45 -6.58 -8.96
C TYR A 46 -5.93 -5.55 -9.96
N GLY A 47 -5.83 -4.30 -9.49
CA GLY A 47 -5.31 -3.19 -10.26
C GLY A 47 -4.37 -2.30 -9.44
N THR A 48 -4.00 -1.16 -10.03
CA THR A 48 -3.08 -0.18 -9.43
C THR A 48 -3.55 0.32 -8.07
N HIS A 49 -4.86 0.54 -7.91
CA HIS A 49 -5.45 0.95 -6.64
C HIS A 49 -5.41 -0.17 -5.58
N THR A 50 -5.73 -1.41 -5.97
CA THR A 50 -5.66 -2.58 -5.09
C THR A 50 -4.23 -2.76 -4.56
N LEU A 51 -3.22 -2.65 -5.43
CA LEU A 51 -1.82 -2.72 -5.04
C LEU A 51 -1.43 -1.63 -4.02
N ARG A 52 -1.89 -0.39 -4.22
CA ARG A 52 -1.66 0.71 -3.27
C ARG A 52 -2.26 0.38 -1.90
N ARG A 53 -3.49 -0.15 -1.88
CA ARG A 53 -4.17 -0.55 -0.65
C ARG A 53 -3.44 -1.69 0.06
N THR A 54 -3.10 -2.76 -0.65
CA THR A 54 -2.39 -3.92 -0.09
C THR A 54 -1.07 -3.52 0.55
N LYS A 55 -0.26 -2.67 -0.12
CA LYS A 55 1.01 -2.21 0.46
C LYS A 55 0.80 -1.45 1.78
N ALA A 56 -0.19 -0.55 1.83
CA ALA A 56 -0.49 0.20 3.04
C ALA A 56 -0.98 -0.70 4.18
N SER A 57 -1.86 -1.67 3.87
CA SER A 57 -2.33 -2.66 4.84
C SER A 57 -1.21 -3.53 5.40
N LEU A 58 -0.26 -3.97 4.57
CA LEU A 58 0.90 -4.76 5.04
C LEU A 58 1.80 -3.95 5.98
N ILE A 59 2.12 -2.70 5.63
CA ILE A 59 2.95 -1.85 6.49
C ILE A 59 2.22 -1.55 7.80
N TYR A 60 0.90 -1.34 7.75
CA TYR A 60 0.10 -1.18 8.97
C TYR A 60 0.16 -2.44 9.84
N GLY A 61 -0.01 -3.63 9.27
CA GLY A 61 0.09 -4.89 10.02
C GLY A 61 1.43 -5.05 10.74
N TRP A 62 2.55 -4.63 10.12
CA TRP A 62 3.88 -4.72 10.73
C TRP A 62 4.21 -3.63 11.74
N THR A 63 3.70 -2.41 11.53
CA THR A 63 4.11 -1.24 12.35
C THR A 63 3.06 -0.83 13.36
N LYS A 64 1.79 -1.18 13.10
CA LYS A 64 0.59 -0.67 13.77
C LYS A 64 0.56 0.86 13.91
N ASN A 65 1.31 1.59 13.06
CA ASN A 65 1.44 3.05 13.12
C ASN A 65 0.57 3.72 12.06
N LEU A 66 -0.66 4.05 12.45
CA LEU A 66 -1.65 4.66 11.56
C LEU A 66 -1.23 6.04 11.04
N ARG A 67 -0.51 6.83 11.85
CA ARG A 67 -0.06 8.17 11.45
C ARG A 67 1.01 8.10 10.35
N ALA A 68 1.93 7.14 10.44
CA ALA A 68 2.91 6.92 9.39
C ALA A 68 2.25 6.51 8.07
N ILE A 69 1.23 5.64 8.12
CA ILE A 69 0.47 5.24 6.92
C ILE A 69 -0.31 6.42 6.32
N GLN A 70 -0.92 7.27 7.16
CA GLN A 70 -1.60 8.47 6.69
C GLN A 70 -0.65 9.35 5.86
N LEU A 71 0.56 9.59 6.35
CA LEU A 71 1.59 10.38 5.65
C LEU A 71 2.02 9.69 4.35
N LEU A 72 2.26 8.37 4.39
CA LEU A 72 2.65 7.58 3.22
C LEU A 72 1.57 7.57 2.13
N LEU A 73 0.29 7.60 2.52
CA LEU A 73 -0.83 7.69 1.59
C LEU A 73 -1.17 9.13 1.18
N GLY A 74 -0.62 10.14 1.85
CA GLY A 74 -0.96 11.54 1.59
C GLY A 74 -2.41 11.90 1.95
N HIS A 75 -3.01 11.21 2.92
CA HIS A 75 -4.37 11.50 3.37
C HIS A 75 -4.38 12.71 4.31
N THR A 76 -5.27 13.67 4.05
CA THR A 76 -5.42 14.86 4.89
C THR A 76 -6.00 14.52 6.26
N LYS A 77 -6.91 13.55 6.32
CA LYS A 77 -7.64 13.13 7.51
C LYS A 77 -7.26 11.73 7.94
N LEU A 78 -7.14 11.50 9.24
CA LEU A 78 -6.81 10.18 9.78
C LEU A 78 -7.98 9.21 9.56
N GLU A 79 -9.21 9.71 9.66
CA GLU A 79 -10.45 8.97 9.43
C GLU A 79 -10.51 8.37 8.02
N SER A 80 -10.00 9.10 7.01
CA SER A 80 -9.88 8.58 5.65
C SER A 80 -8.94 7.38 5.57
N THR A 81 -7.91 7.33 6.40
CA THR A 81 -6.95 6.21 6.47
C THR A 81 -7.55 5.01 7.18
N VAL A 82 -8.28 5.23 8.28
CA VAL A 82 -9.04 4.18 8.99
C VAL A 82 -10.00 3.48 8.03
N ARG A 83 -10.84 4.27 7.34
CA ARG A 83 -11.81 3.75 6.36
C ARG A 83 -11.14 3.06 5.17
N TYR A 84 -10.00 3.60 4.69
CA TYR A 84 -9.27 3.04 3.56
C TYR A 84 -8.67 1.67 3.86
N LEU A 85 -8.17 1.48 5.09
CA LEU A 85 -7.59 0.22 5.54
C LEU A 85 -8.66 -0.77 6.01
N GLY A 86 -9.83 -0.29 6.44
CA GLY A 86 -10.90 -1.13 7.00
C GLY A 86 -10.64 -1.53 8.45
N ILE A 87 -9.96 -0.65 9.20
CA ILE A 87 -9.67 -0.83 10.64
C ILE A 87 -10.98 -0.58 11.39
N GLU A 88 -11.84 -1.59 11.54
CA GLU A 88 -13.12 -1.41 12.25
C GLU A 88 -13.30 -2.36 13.46
N VAL A 89 -12.87 -3.62 13.41
CA VAL A 89 -13.13 -4.58 14.52
C VAL A 89 -11.95 -5.53 14.80
N ASP A 90 -11.34 -6.13 13.77
CA ASP A 90 -10.30 -7.14 13.96
C ASP A 90 -9.05 -6.62 14.70
N ASP A 91 -8.64 -5.37 14.43
CA ASP A 91 -7.50 -4.76 15.14
C ASP A 91 -7.81 -4.46 16.62
N ALA A 92 -9.07 -4.11 16.95
CA ALA A 92 -9.46 -3.83 18.32
C ALA A 92 -9.49 -5.11 19.16
N LEU A 93 -9.92 -6.23 18.56
CA LEU A 93 -9.91 -7.54 19.19
C LEU A 93 -8.48 -8.06 19.39
N GLU A 94 -7.62 -7.95 18.38
CA GLU A 94 -6.20 -8.32 18.47
C GLU A 94 -5.47 -7.52 19.58
N MET A 95 -5.77 -6.22 19.70
CA MET A 95 -5.23 -5.38 20.77
C MET A 95 -5.75 -5.79 22.16
N ALA A 96 -7.02 -6.17 22.28
CA ALA A 96 -7.61 -6.62 23.54
C ALA A 96 -6.99 -7.94 24.01
N GLU A 97 -6.83 -8.92 23.11
CA GLU A 97 -6.19 -10.21 23.41
C GLU A 97 -4.74 -10.05 23.89
N GLN A 98 -3.96 -9.18 23.23
CA GLN A 98 -2.59 -8.90 23.68
C GLN A 98 -2.58 -8.27 25.08
N THR A 99 -3.51 -7.35 25.36
CA THR A 99 -3.59 -6.68 26.67
C THR A 99 -4.02 -7.64 27.79
N GLU A 100 -4.91 -8.60 27.52
CA GLU A 100 -5.31 -9.63 28.49
C GLU A 100 -4.15 -10.58 28.85
N VAL A 101 -3.32 -10.96 27.87
CA VAL A 101 -2.10 -11.74 28.14
C VAL A 101 -1.14 -10.92 29.00
N TRP A 102 -0.94 -9.63 28.71
CA TRP A 102 -0.11 -8.75 29.53
C TRP A 102 -0.66 -8.54 30.95
N LEU A 103 -1.96 -8.38 31.11
CA LEU A 103 -2.61 -8.29 32.43
C LEU A 103 -2.42 -9.60 33.22
N SER A 104 -2.57 -10.75 32.57
CA SER A 104 -2.33 -12.03 33.23
C SER A 104 -0.90 -12.16 33.75
N ILE A 105 0.11 -11.80 32.94
CA ILE A 105 1.53 -11.82 33.34
C ILE A 105 1.80 -10.88 34.52
N VAL A 106 1.26 -9.65 34.48
CA VAL A 106 1.47 -8.66 35.56
C VAL A 106 0.81 -9.08 36.88
N THR A 107 -0.26 -9.89 36.84
CA THR A 107 -0.99 -10.29 38.05
C THR A 107 -0.45 -11.56 38.71
N VAL A 108 0.37 -12.37 38.02
CA VAL A 108 1.02 -13.55 38.64
C VAL A 108 2.32 -13.21 39.37
N ASP A 109 2.86 -12.02 39.13
CA ASP A 109 4.09 -11.49 39.74
C ASP A 109 3.82 -10.51 40.92
N ALA A 110 2.58 -10.43 41.41
CA ALA A 110 2.16 -9.60 42.55
C ALA A 110 1.66 -10.45 43.73
#